data_AF-A0A4Q2R2B7-F1
#
_entry.id   AF-A0A4Q2R2B7-F1
#
_cell.length_a   1.000
_cell.length_b   1.000
_cell.length_c   1.000
_cell.angle_alpha   90.00
_cell.angle_beta   90.00
_cell.angle_gamma   90.00
#
_symmetry.space_group_name_H-M   'P 1'
#
loop_
_entity.id
_entity.type
_entity.pdbx_description
1 polymer ?
#
loop_
_entity_poly.entity_id
_entity_poly.type
_entity_poly.pdbx_seq_one_letter_code
_entity_poly.pdbx_strand_id
1 'polypeptide(L)' 'MKVDALTQKAEEEISALIAKKIAELRKKTGQEVSEIEFIAREAMTGLEGYEVKIKLL' A
#
# COMPACT_ATOMS: atom_id res chain seq x y z
N MET A 1 17.07 -1.14 -18.88
CA MET A 1 16.89 -1.77 -17.55
C MET A 1 15.96 -2.96 -17.74
N LYS A 2 16.25 -4.12 -17.14
CA LYS A 2 15.35 -5.29 -17.24
C LYS A 2 14.08 -4.98 -16.46
N VAL A 3 12.92 -5.21 -17.07
CA VAL A 3 11.58 -4.91 -16.49
C VAL A 3 11.43 -5.53 -15.09
N ASP A 4 12.02 -6.71 -14.87
CA ASP A 4 12.02 -7.40 -13.57
C ASP A 4 12.69 -6.57 -12.47
N ALA A 5 13.82 -5.93 -12.76
CA ALA A 5 14.52 -5.10 -11.78
C ALA A 5 13.75 -3.84 -11.41
N LEU A 6 12.97 -3.29 -12.36
CA LEU A 6 12.08 -2.15 -12.09
C LEU A 6 10.85 -2.58 -11.28
N THR A 7 10.32 -3.77 -11.57
CA THR A 7 9.18 -4.36 -10.85
C THR A 7 9.55 -4.63 -9.40
N GLN A 8 10.66 -5.32 -9.17
CA GLN A 8 11.16 -5.61 -7.83
C GLN A 8 11.42 -4.33 -7.03
N LYS A 9 12.02 -3.33 -7.66
CA LYS A 9 12.26 -2.03 -7.02
C LYS A 9 10.94 -1.36 -6.60
N ALA A 10 9.91 -1.40 -7.47
CA ALA A 10 8.61 -0.83 -7.15
C ALA A 10 7.91 -1.59 -6.01
N GLU A 11 8.00 -2.93 -5.99
CA GLU A 11 7.47 -3.76 -4.89
C GLU A 11 8.12 -3.43 -3.54
N GLU A 12 9.45 -3.28 -3.52
CA GLU A 12 10.21 -2.89 -2.33
C GLU A 12 9.81 -1.49 -1.83
N GLU A 13 9.67 -0.52 -2.75
CA GLU A 13 9.26 0.85 -2.42
C GLU A 13 7.82 0.90 -1.86
N ILE A 14 6.88 0.15 -2.46
CA ILE A 14 5.49 0.07 -1.99
C ILE A 14 5.42 -0.58 -0.61
N SER A 15 6.15 -1.68 -0.41
CA SER A 15 6.21 -2.38 0.88
C SER A 15 6.76 -1.49 2.00
N ALA A 16 7.87 -0.79 1.73
CA ALA A 16 8.46 0.15 2.67
C ALA A 16 7.50 1.30 3.04
N LEU A 17 6.75 1.82 2.06
CA LEU A 17 5.76 2.86 2.27
C LEU A 17 4.61 2.37 3.17
N ILE A 18 4.07 1.18 2.90
CA ILE A 18 2.99 0.59 3.71
C ILE A 18 3.44 0.39 5.16
N ALA A 19 4.62 -0.20 5.38
CA ALA A 19 5.17 -0.41 6.71
C ALA A 19 5.36 0.90 7.49
N LYS A 20 5.88 1.94 6.82
CA LYS A 20 6.01 3.28 7.41
C LYS A 20 4.66 3.85 7.82
N LYS A 21 3.62 3.71 6.99
CA LYS A 21 2.28 4.23 7.27
C LYS A 21 1.58 3.50 8.40
N ILE A 22 1.74 2.18 8.51
CA ILE A 22 1.24 1.40 9.66
C ILE A 22 1.89 1.90 10.96
N ALA A 23 3.21 2.08 10.97
CA ALA A 23 3.92 2.58 12.15
C ALA A 23 3.50 4.01 12.53
N GLU A 24 3.28 4.88 11.55
CA GLU A 24 2.74 6.24 11.75
C GLU A 24 1.32 6.19 12.34
N LEU A 25 0.44 5.32 11.83
CA LEU A 25 -0.93 5.16 12.32
C LEU A 25 -0.96 4.67 13.76
N ARG A 26 -0.16 3.64 14.09
CA ARG A 26 -0.04 3.12 15.47
C ARG A 26 0.45 4.20 16.43
N LYS A 27 1.45 5.00 16.03
CA LYS A 27 1.96 6.11 16.85
C LYS A 27 0.92 7.21 17.08
N LYS A 28 0.03 7.46 16.11
CA LYS A 28 -0.99 8.52 16.20
C LYS A 28 -2.25 8.08 16.94
N THR A 29 -2.70 6.85 16.71
CA THR A 29 -4.00 6.35 17.20
C THR A 29 -3.87 5.47 18.44
N GLY A 30 -2.68 4.91 18.69
CA GLY A 30 -2.48 3.88 19.71
C GLY A 30 -3.09 2.51 19.36
N GLN A 31 -3.78 2.40 18.22
CA GLN A 31 -4.43 1.19 17.76
C GLN A 31 -3.54 0.43 16.77
N GLU A 32 -3.64 -0.90 16.79
CA GLU A 32 -3.00 -1.75 15.78
C GLU A 32 -3.86 -1.82 14.52
N VAL A 33 -3.22 -1.97 13.37
CA VAL A 33 -3.90 -2.24 12.10
C VAL A 33 -4.29 -3.72 12.07
N SER A 34 -5.58 -4.02 11.93
CA SER A 34 -6.10 -5.38 11.83
C SER A 34 -6.16 -5.87 10.38
N GLU A 35 -6.52 -4.98 9.45
CA GLU A 35 -6.72 -5.33 8.05
C GLU A 35 -6.43 -4.13 7.14
N ILE A 36 -5.88 -4.42 5.97
CA ILE A 36 -5.73 -3.46 4.88
C ILE A 36 -6.37 -4.08 3.63
N GLU A 37 -7.40 -3.44 3.13
CA GLU A 37 -8.11 -3.82 1.90
C GLU A 37 -7.66 -2.92 0.75
N PHE A 38 -7.24 -3.54 -0.35
CA PHE A 38 -6.86 -2.86 -1.59
C PHE A 38 -7.95 -3.06 -2.64
N ILE A 39 -8.57 -1.97 -3.07
CA ILE A 39 -9.67 -1.97 -4.04
C ILE A 39 -9.13 -1.41 -5.34
N ALA A 40 -9.09 -2.22 -6.39
CA ALA A 40 -8.59 -1.79 -7.70
C ALA A 40 -9.40 -0.59 -8.21
N ARG A 41 -8.69 0.47 -8.60
CA ARG A 41 -9.25 1.65 -9.26
C ARG A 41 -8.91 1.57 -10.74
N GLU A 42 -9.93 1.36 -11.54
CA GLU A 42 -9.82 1.21 -12.99
C GLU A 42 -10.29 2.49 -13.70
N ALA A 43 -9.57 2.85 -14.75
CA ALA A 43 -9.97 3.87 -15.71
C ALA A 43 -10.17 3.23 -17.09
N MET A 44 -10.70 3.99 -18.05
CA MET A 44 -10.83 3.52 -19.45
C MET A 44 -9.47 3.10 -20.06
N THR A 45 -8.35 3.56 -19.50
CA THR A 45 -6.98 3.24 -19.91
C THR A 45 -6.36 2.04 -19.18
N GLY A 46 -7.10 1.39 -18.28
CA GLY A 46 -6.63 0.25 -17.47
C GLY A 46 -6.51 0.56 -15.98
N LEU A 47 -5.75 -0.25 -15.26
CA LEU A 47 -5.54 -0.11 -13.81
C LEU A 47 -4.79 1.20 -13.51
N GLU A 48 -5.45 2.12 -12.78
CA GLU A 48 -4.89 3.41 -12.40
C GLU A 48 -4.22 3.34 -11.00
N GLY A 49 -4.70 2.43 -10.14
CA GLY A 49 -4.14 2.22 -8.82
C GLY A 49 -5.06 1.42 -7.92
N TYR A 50 -4.90 1.58 -6.60
CA TYR A 50 -5.74 0.97 -5.58
C TYR A 50 -6.20 2.01 -4.57
N GLU A 51 -7.49 2.02 -4.27
CA GLU A 51 -8.00 2.63 -3.05
C GLU A 51 -7.68 1.72 -1.86
N VAL A 52 -7.37 2.32 -0.71
CA VAL A 52 -6.92 1.57 0.47
C VAL A 52 -7.87 1.85 1.64
N LYS A 53 -8.45 0.80 2.21
CA LYS A 53 -9.21 0.88 3.46
C LYS A 53 -8.43 0.19 4.57
N ILE A 54 -8.30 0.86 5.70
CA ILE A 54 -7.55 0.37 6.86
C ILE A 54 -8.52 0.16 8.02
N LYS A 55 -8.55 -1.04 8.58
CA LYS A 55 -9.27 -1.33 9.82
C LYS A 55 -8.30 -1.31 11.00
N LEU A 56 -8.73 -0.68 12.09
CA LEU A 56 -8.01 -0.63 13.36
C LEU A 56 -8.73 -1.53 14.38
N LEU A 57 -7.99 -2.05 15.37
CA LEU A 57 -8.55 -2.79 16.51
C LEU A 57 -9.14 -1.87 17.58
#